data_AF-A0A5A9DSN8-F1
#
_entry.id   AF-A0A5A9DSN8-F1
#
_cell.length_a   1.000
_cell.length_b   1.000
_cell.length_c   1.000
_cell.angle_alpha   90.00
_cell.angle_beta   90.00
_cell.angle_gamma   90.00
#
_symmetry.space_group_name_H-M   'P 1'
#
loop_
_entity.id
_entity.type
_entity.pdbx_description
1 polymer ?
#
loop_
_entity_poly.entity_id
_entity_poly.type
_entity_poly.pdbx_seq_one_letter_code
_entity_poly.pdbx_strand_id
1 'polypeptide(L)'
;MIKFFFKCALLISALFIGVLIGMQYANQGIVEMKGHEQQNFTSPVGVSQDREGNVEASFLGNEVESETLSEKKEKLEDMKAFNAFSSIGKALANIIESITNEIVNFIASLI
;
A
#
# COMPACT_ATOMS: atom_id res chain seq x y z
N MET A 1 21.89 12.07 -35.45
CA MET A 1 22.03 10.63 -35.15
C MET A 1 22.67 10.38 -33.80
N ILE A 2 23.99 10.55 -33.60
CA ILE A 2 24.69 10.26 -32.31
C ILE A 2 24.08 10.99 -31.10
N LYS A 3 23.77 12.29 -31.21
CA LYS A 3 23.21 13.08 -30.10
C LYS A 3 21.83 12.58 -29.65
N PHE A 4 21.00 12.14 -30.60
CA PHE A 4 19.68 11.58 -30.31
C PHE A 4 19.80 10.21 -29.64
N PHE A 5 20.67 9.35 -30.17
CA PHE A 5 20.95 8.04 -29.58
C PHE A 5 21.45 8.16 -28.13
N PHE A 6 22.33 9.13 -27.85
CA PHE A 6 22.83 9.37 -26.49
C PHE A 6 21.74 9.85 -25.52
N LYS A 7 20.82 10.71 -25.98
CA LYS A 7 19.64 11.12 -25.19
C LYS A 7 18.73 9.94 -24.87
N CYS A 8 18.46 9.09 -25.86
CA CYS A 8 17.66 7.87 -25.66
C CYS A 8 18.35 6.89 -24.72
N ALA A 9 19.64 6.64 -24.90
CA ALA A 9 20.41 5.76 -24.02
C ALA A 9 20.44 6.26 -22.58
N LEU A 10 20.57 7.58 -22.37
CA LEU A 10 20.52 8.19 -21.05
C LEU A 10 19.14 8.06 -20.40
N LEU A 11 18.06 8.27 -21.14
CA LEU A 11 16.69 8.08 -20.65
C LEU A 11 16.42 6.62 -20.27
N ILE A 12 16.83 5.67 -21.11
CA ILE A 12 16.69 4.23 -20.83
C ILE A 12 17.50 3.86 -19.58
N SER A 13 18.73 4.38 -19.46
CA SER A 13 19.55 4.15 -18.28
C SER A 13 18.92 4.73 -17.01
N ALA A 14 18.36 5.95 -17.07
CA ALA A 14 17.68 6.56 -15.94
C ALA A 14 16.44 5.76 -15.51
N LEU A 15 15.64 5.31 -16.48
CA LEU A 15 14.48 4.45 -16.23
C LEU A 15 14.92 3.11 -15.59
N PHE A 16 15.97 2.49 -16.12
CA PHE A 16 16.49 1.21 -15.62
C PHE A 16 16.94 1.32 -14.15
N ILE A 17 17.65 2.40 -13.79
CA ILE A 17 18.03 2.67 -12.40
C ILE A 17 16.79 2.83 -11.52
N GLY A 18 15.77 3.57 -12.00
CA GLY A 18 14.51 3.73 -11.28
C GLY A 18 13.81 2.40 -10.99
N VAL A 19 13.79 1.49 -11.96
CA VAL A 19 13.22 0.14 -11.79
C VAL A 19 14.02 -0.68 -10.77
N LEU A 20 15.35 -0.64 -10.81
CA LEU A 20 16.19 -1.34 -9.84
C LEU A 20 15.96 -0.85 -8.41
N ILE A 21 15.88 0.48 -8.21
CA ILE A 21 15.56 1.06 -6.90
C ILE A 21 14.17 0.63 -6.43
N GLY A 22 13.18 0.64 -7.33
CA GLY A 22 11.82 0.18 -7.04
C GLY A 22 11.77 -1.28 -6.60
N MET A 23 12.52 -2.15 -7.26
CA MET A 23 12.64 -3.56 -6.86
C MET A 23 13.28 -3.72 -5.49
N GLN A 24 14.34 -2.97 -5.19
CA GLN A 24 14.99 -3.00 -3.87
C GLN A 24 14.01 -2.59 -2.76
N TYR A 25 13.28 -1.48 -2.97
CA TYR A 25 12.27 -0.99 -2.03
C TYR A 25 11.11 -1.97 -1.85
N ALA A 26 10.62 -2.57 -2.93
CA ALA A 26 9.54 -3.55 -2.88
C ALA A 26 9.98 -4.82 -2.11
N ASN A 27 11.20 -5.29 -2.33
CA ASN A 27 11.74 -6.45 -1.60
C ASN A 27 11.85 -6.16 -0.10
N GLN A 28 12.35 -4.98 0.26
CA GLN A 28 12.44 -4.57 1.66
C GLN A 28 11.06 -4.40 2.30
N GLY A 29 10.09 -3.82 1.58
CA GLY A 29 8.70 -3.70 2.03
C GLY A 29 8.03 -5.06 2.24
N ILE A 30 8.31 -6.06 1.38
CA ILE A 30 7.80 -7.43 1.57
C ILE A 30 8.41 -8.07 2.83
N VAL A 31 9.69 -7.84 3.10
CA VAL A 31 10.36 -8.36 4.31
C VAL A 31 9.79 -7.71 5.57
N GLU A 32 9.56 -6.39 5.55
CA GLU A 32 8.99 -5.64 6.67
C GLU A 32 7.53 -6.05 6.94
N MET A 33 6.74 -6.29 5.89
CA MET A 33 5.37 -6.80 5.99
C MET A 33 5.29 -8.26 6.47
N LYS A 34 6.32 -9.07 6.25
CA LYS A 34 6.37 -10.44 6.77
C LYS A 34 6.56 -10.51 8.28
N GLY A 35 6.92 -9.39 8.92
CA GLY A 35 7.22 -9.33 10.34
C GLY A 35 8.53 -10.06 10.63
N HIS A 36 9.37 -9.47 11.47
CA HIS A 36 10.65 -10.08 11.84
C HIS A 36 10.49 -11.54 12.23
N GLU A 37 11.37 -12.38 11.66
CA GLU A 37 11.48 -13.81 11.95
C GLU A 37 11.45 -14.05 13.48
N GLN A 38 10.82 -15.15 13.87
CA GLN A 38 10.67 -15.68 15.23
C GLN A 38 9.42 -15.26 16.02
N GLN A 39 8.24 -15.35 15.42
CA GLN A 39 7.12 -15.86 16.21
C GLN A 39 6.41 -16.92 15.39
N ASN A 40 6.37 -18.13 15.95
CA ASN A 40 5.64 -19.28 15.46
C ASN A 40 4.33 -18.80 14.83
N PHE A 41 4.08 -19.20 13.57
CA PHE A 41 2.77 -19.05 12.95
C PHE A 41 1.75 -19.77 13.84
N THR A 42 1.16 -19.06 14.80
CA THR A 42 -0.04 -19.52 15.48
C THR A 42 -1.13 -19.40 14.45
N SER A 43 -1.38 -20.53 13.79
CA SER A 43 -2.54 -20.74 12.95
C SER A 43 -3.76 -20.17 13.69
N PRO A 44 -4.51 -19.22 13.13
CA PRO A 44 -5.63 -18.56 13.82
C PRO A 44 -6.82 -19.50 14.07
N VAL A 45 -6.66 -20.80 13.80
CA VAL A 45 -7.63 -21.85 14.07
C VAL A 45 -6.92 -22.94 14.86
N GLY A 46 -7.06 -22.89 16.19
CA GLY A 46 -6.68 -23.99 17.07
C GLY A 46 -7.79 -25.03 17.09
N VAL A 47 -7.67 -26.09 16.28
CA VAL A 47 -8.47 -27.31 16.49
C VAL A 47 -7.79 -28.10 17.59
N SER A 48 -8.38 -28.06 18.79
CA SER A 48 -8.01 -28.96 19.88
C SER A 48 -9.05 -30.08 19.92
N GLN A 49 -8.61 -31.31 19.67
CA GLN A 49 -9.45 -32.50 19.74
C GLN A 49 -9.35 -33.08 21.15
N ASP A 50 -10.47 -33.14 21.87
CA ASP A 50 -10.53 -33.92 23.11
C ASP A 50 -10.62 -35.43 22.81
N ARG A 51 -10.41 -36.26 23.84
CA ARG A 51 -10.33 -37.72 23.72
C ARG A 51 -11.69 -38.40 23.50
N GLU A 52 -12.79 -37.66 23.39
CA GLU A 52 -14.16 -38.15 23.22
C GLU A 52 -14.77 -37.79 21.85
N GLY A 53 -14.01 -37.14 20.97
CA GLY A 53 -14.35 -37.04 19.54
C GLY A 53 -15.33 -35.93 19.16
N ASN A 54 -15.63 -34.99 20.07
CA ASN A 54 -16.38 -33.80 19.72
C ASN A 54 -15.47 -32.69 19.18
N VAL A 55 -15.84 -32.14 18.02
CA VAL A 55 -15.12 -31.05 17.36
C VAL A 55 -15.78 -29.74 17.78
N GLU A 56 -15.26 -29.08 18.81
CA GLU A 56 -15.67 -27.71 19.15
C GLU A 56 -14.88 -26.71 18.31
N ALA A 57 -15.52 -26.20 17.25
CA ALA A 57 -15.01 -25.07 16.50
C ALA A 57 -15.38 -23.78 17.25
N SER A 58 -14.44 -23.21 18.01
CA SER A 58 -14.58 -21.88 18.58
C SER A 58 -14.50 -20.83 17.47
N PHE A 59 -15.63 -20.50 16.85
CA PHE A 59 -15.75 -19.30 16.03
C PHE A 59 -15.70 -18.09 16.94
N LEU A 60 -14.75 -17.19 16.67
CA LEU A 60 -14.49 -15.90 17.33
C LEU A 60 -15.66 -15.43 18.20
N GLY A 61 -15.52 -15.62 19.51
CA GLY A 61 -16.46 -15.16 20.51
C GLY A 61 -16.53 -13.65 20.57
N ASN A 62 -17.42 -13.07 19.77
CA ASN A 62 -18.08 -11.82 20.12
C ASN A 62 -19.47 -11.82 19.51
N GLU A 63 -20.46 -12.06 20.36
CA GLU A 63 -21.84 -11.66 20.09
C GLU A 63 -21.83 -10.16 19.85
N VAL A 64 -22.13 -9.75 18.62
CA VAL A 64 -22.18 -8.34 18.25
C VAL A 64 -23.46 -7.76 18.85
N GLU A 65 -23.33 -7.22 20.05
CA GLU A 65 -24.40 -6.47 20.72
C GLU A 65 -24.69 -5.20 19.90
N SER A 66 -25.97 -5.02 19.53
CA SER A 66 -26.46 -4.04 18.56
C SER A 66 -26.13 -2.57 18.87
N GLU A 67 -25.67 -2.26 20.08
CA GLU A 67 -25.25 -0.92 20.51
C GLU A 67 -23.89 -0.51 19.89
N THR A 68 -23.02 -1.47 19.55
CA THR A 68 -21.68 -1.21 18.98
C THR A 68 -21.66 -0.84 17.49
N LEU A 69 -22.78 -0.99 16.78
CA LEU A 69 -22.92 -0.60 15.38
C LEU A 69 -23.06 0.92 15.21
N SER A 70 -23.65 1.61 16.19
CA SER A 70 -23.81 3.08 16.14
C SER A 70 -22.47 3.77 16.36
N GLU A 71 -21.71 3.36 17.38
CA GLU A 71 -20.37 3.92 17.66
C GLU A 71 -19.35 3.62 16.54
N LYS A 72 -19.44 2.45 15.89
CA LYS A 72 -18.63 2.14 14.70
C LYS A 72 -19.03 2.97 13.49
N LYS A 73 -20.32 3.29 13.31
CA LYS A 73 -20.77 4.20 12.25
C LYS A 73 -20.27 5.61 12.47
N GLU A 74 -20.31 6.10 13.71
CA GLU A 74 -19.80 7.42 14.09
C GLU A 74 -18.29 7.53 13.84
N LYS A 75 -17.50 6.52 14.25
CA LYS A 75 -16.06 6.48 13.92
C LYS A 75 -15.76 6.39 12.42
N LEU A 76 -16.62 5.74 11.64
CA LEU A 76 -16.48 5.67 10.17
C LEU A 76 -16.87 7.00 9.51
N GLU A 77 -17.82 7.75 10.07
CA GLU A 77 -18.14 9.11 9.67
C GLU A 77 -17.05 10.11 10.08
N ASP A 78 -16.42 9.93 11.23
CA ASP A 78 -15.23 10.70 11.62
C ASP A 78 -14.01 10.34 10.75
N MET A 79 -13.89 9.09 10.26
CA MET A 79 -12.92 8.77 9.19
C MET A 79 -13.30 9.42 7.84
N LYS A 80 -14.59 9.72 7.60
CA LYS A 80 -15.03 10.60 6.49
C LYS A 80 -14.76 12.09 6.75
N ALA A 81 -14.22 12.47 7.91
CA ALA A 81 -13.54 13.76 8.11
C ALA A 81 -12.20 13.86 7.35
N PHE A 82 -12.01 12.98 6.36
CA PHE A 82 -11.46 13.15 5.02
C PHE A 82 -11.31 14.59 4.47
N ASN A 83 -11.76 15.68 5.08
CA ASN A 83 -11.49 17.04 4.61
C ASN A 83 -10.01 17.43 4.78
N ALA A 84 -9.38 17.11 5.92
CA ALA A 84 -7.95 17.39 6.14
C ALA A 84 -7.05 16.49 5.27
N PHE A 85 -7.32 15.18 5.25
CA PHE A 85 -6.55 14.25 4.42
C PHE A 85 -6.80 14.44 2.91
N SER A 86 -8.04 14.76 2.49
CA SER A 86 -8.34 15.06 1.08
C SER A 86 -7.76 16.41 0.65
N SER A 87 -7.74 17.43 1.50
CA SER A 87 -7.09 18.71 1.14
C SER A 87 -5.58 18.55 0.99
N ILE A 88 -4.93 17.78 1.88
CA ILE A 88 -3.51 17.40 1.73
C ILE A 88 -3.28 16.55 0.47
N GLY A 89 -4.13 15.55 0.24
CA GLY A 89 -4.06 14.71 -0.96
C GLY A 89 -4.25 15.49 -2.25
N LYS A 90 -5.18 16.45 -2.28
CA LYS A 90 -5.40 17.37 -3.41
C LYS A 90 -4.20 18.27 -3.65
N ALA A 91 -3.62 18.83 -2.59
CA ALA A 91 -2.41 19.64 -2.71
C ALA A 91 -1.26 18.82 -3.29
N LEU A 92 -1.07 17.59 -2.80
CA LEU A 92 -0.04 16.67 -3.31
C LEU A 92 -0.28 16.30 -4.78
N ALA A 93 -1.53 15.96 -5.14
CA ALA A 93 -1.92 15.61 -6.49
C ALA A 93 -1.68 16.77 -7.47
N ASN A 94 -2.05 18.00 -7.09
CA ASN A 94 -1.82 19.18 -7.92
C ASN A 94 -0.33 19.43 -8.18
N ILE A 95 0.53 19.22 -7.18
CA ILE A 95 1.99 19.35 -7.34
C ILE A 95 2.51 18.30 -8.33
N ILE A 96 2.10 17.05 -8.16
CA ILE A 96 2.50 15.94 -9.03
C ILE A 96 2.02 16.14 -10.46
N GLU A 97 0.78 16.61 -10.64
CA GLU A 97 0.21 16.91 -11.96
C GLU A 97 0.97 18.06 -12.64
N SER A 98 1.31 19.11 -11.88
CA SER A 98 2.07 20.26 -12.40
C SER A 98 3.47 19.85 -12.86
N ILE A 99 4.20 19.08 -12.04
CA ILE A 99 5.53 18.55 -12.39
C ILE A 99 5.44 17.65 -13.63
N THR A 100 4.43 16.78 -13.68
CA THR A 100 4.26 15.85 -14.81
C THR A 100 4.01 16.60 -16.11
N ASN A 101 3.12 17.59 -16.10
CA ASN A 101 2.83 18.41 -17.27
C ASN A 101 4.07 19.20 -17.73
N GLU A 102 4.86 19.73 -16.79
CA GLU A 102 6.08 20.48 -17.11
C GLU A 102 7.16 19.58 -17.75
N ILE A 103 7.32 18.35 -17.24
CA ILE A 103 8.21 17.34 -17.83
C ILE A 103 7.75 16.94 -19.22
N VAL A 104 6.45 16.68 -19.40
CA VAL A 104 5.88 16.29 -20.71
C VAL A 104 6.09 17.42 -21.72
N ASN A 105 5.80 18.66 -21.35
CA ASN A 105 6.00 19.82 -22.21
C ASN A 105 7.48 20.03 -22.55
N PHE A 106 8.39 19.84 -21.59
CA PHE A 106 9.83 19.94 -21.82
C PHE A 106 10.30 18.90 -22.83
N ILE A 107 9.88 17.63 -22.68
CA ILE A 107 10.21 16.55 -23.62
C ILE A 107 9.63 16.85 -25.00
N ALA A 108 8.37 17.28 -25.08
CA ALA A 108 7.71 17.64 -26.32
C ALA A 108 8.43 18.79 -27.05
N SER A 109 8.97 19.76 -26.31
CA SER A 109 9.73 20.88 -26.90
C SER A 109 11.12 20.50 -27.41
N LEU A 110 11.65 19.33 -27.02
CA LEU A 110 13.00 18.86 -27.36
C LEU A 110 13.01 17.93 -28.60
N ILE A 111 11.83 17.45 -29.01
CA ILE A 111 11.57 16.66 -30.23
C ILE A 111 11.25 17.60 -31.38
#